data_AF-A0A645HP91-F1
#
_entry.id   AF-A0A645HP91-F1
#
_cell.length_a   1.000
_cell.length_b   1.000
_cell.length_c   1.000
_cell.angle_alpha   90.00
_cell.angle_beta   90.00
_cell.angle_gamma   90.00
#
_symmetry.space_group_name_H-M   'P 1'
#
loop_
_entity.id
_entity.type
_entity.pdbx_description
1 polymer ?
#
loop_
_entity_poly.entity_id
_entity_poly.type
_entity_poly.pdbx_seq_one_letter_code
_entity_poly.pdbx_strand_id
1 'polypeptide(L)' 'MLEANPDLIVTIAMYFGEGQTPEQEILSRAGWQGVTAVKNGDILNLQTNELSRPGPRLADGAKALFDFVLEVVTKANAA' A
#
# COMPACT_ATOMS: atom_id res chain seq x y z
N MET A 1 4.52 12.03 -7.11
CA MET A 1 4.59 10.56 -7.18
C MET A 1 5.53 10.10 -8.28
N LEU A 2 5.37 10.55 -9.53
CA LEU A 2 6.21 10.11 -10.65
C LEU A 2 7.71 10.44 -10.44
N GLU A 3 8.03 11.63 -9.94
CA GLU A 3 9.43 12.00 -9.62
C GLU A 3 9.97 11.25 -8.39
N ALA A 4 9.10 10.96 -7.42
CA ALA A 4 9.49 10.25 -6.20
C ALA A 4 9.66 8.74 -6.44
N ASN A 5 9.02 8.19 -7.48
CA ASN A 5 9.00 6.79 -7.89
C ASN A 5 9.06 5.79 -6.71
N PRO A 6 8.03 5.75 -5.86
CA PRO A 6 8.07 4.95 -4.64
C PRO A 6 8.15 3.45 -4.95
N ASP A 7 8.91 2.73 -4.11
CA ASP A 7 8.96 1.26 -4.11
C ASP A 7 7.73 0.64 -3.46
N LEU A 8 7.09 1.35 -2.52
CA LEU A 8 5.89 0.92 -1.80
C LEU A 8 4.83 2.02 -1.80
N ILE A 9 3.56 1.64 -1.92
CA ILE A 9 2.43 2.56 -1.68
C ILE A 9 1.63 2.04 -0.48
N VAL A 10 1.38 2.93 0.48
CA VAL A 10 0.52 2.65 1.63
C VAL A 10 -0.67 3.59 1.57
N THR A 11 -1.87 3.05 1.68
CA THR A 11 -3.12 3.82 1.69
C THR A 11 -4.02 3.37 2.83
N ILE A 12 -4.89 4.27 3.27
CA ILE A 12 -5.96 4.00 4.24
C ILE A 12 -7.32 4.38 3.66
N ALA A 13 -7.44 4.35 2.34
CA ALA A 13 -8.67 4.70 1.65
C ALA A 13 -9.79 3.76 2.09
N MET A 14 -10.90 4.35 2.52
CA MET A 14 -12.06 3.59 2.96
C MET A 14 -12.70 2.88 1.78
N TYR A 15 -12.94 1.58 1.93
CA TYR A 15 -13.66 0.77 0.96
C TYR A 15 -14.95 0.25 1.58
N PHE A 16 -16.07 0.57 0.93
CA PHE A 16 -17.40 0.23 1.45
C PHE A 16 -17.99 -1.04 0.82
N GLY A 17 -17.18 -1.80 0.07
CA GLY A 17 -17.62 -3.05 -0.56
C GLY A 17 -18.19 -2.89 -1.97
N GLU A 18 -18.28 -1.66 -2.49
CA GLU A 18 -18.76 -1.35 -3.83
C GLU A 18 -17.67 -0.72 -4.69
N GLY A 19 -17.63 -1.09 -5.97
CA GLY A 19 -16.66 -0.55 -6.94
C GLY A 19 -15.27 -1.19 -6.84
N GLN A 20 -14.26 -0.45 -7.28
CA GLN A 20 -12.86 -0.89 -7.21
C GLN A 20 -12.36 -0.83 -5.77
N THR A 21 -11.58 -1.82 -5.36
CA THR A 21 -10.81 -1.71 -4.11
C THR A 21 -9.77 -0.59 -4.25
N PRO A 22 -9.28 -0.01 -3.14
CA PRO A 22 -8.24 1.03 -3.19
C PRO A 22 -6.99 0.63 -3.98
N GLU A 23 -6.56 -0.63 -3.86
CA GLU A 23 -5.44 -1.18 -4.61
C GLU A 23 -5.75 -1.21 -6.11
N GLN A 24 -6.94 -1.68 -6.49
CA GLN A 24 -7.39 -1.70 -7.89
C GLN A 24 -7.49 -0.31 -8.49
N GLU A 25 -7.99 0.67 -7.72
CA GLU A 25 -8.05 2.06 -8.14
C GLU A 25 -6.63 2.58 -8.43
N ILE A 26 -5.69 2.40 -7.49
CA ILE A 26 -4.28 2.83 -7.63
C ILE A 26 -3.62 2.17 -8.86
N LEU A 27 -3.82 0.86 -9.04
CA LEU A 27 -3.31 0.12 -10.20
C LEU A 27 -3.87 0.64 -11.54
N SER A 28 -5.09 1.19 -11.53
CA SER A 28 -5.76 1.71 -12.73
C SER A 28 -5.44 3.18 -13.06
N ARG A 29 -4.68 3.89 -12.22
CA ARG A 29 -4.38 5.32 -12.42
C ARG A 29 -3.57 5.57 -13.68
N ALA A 30 -4.13 6.36 -14.59
CA ALA A 30 -3.45 6.77 -15.81
C ALA A 30 -2.14 7.53 -15.51
N GLY A 31 -1.06 7.12 -16.18
CA GLY A 31 0.27 7.69 -16.00
C GLY A 31 1.09 7.06 -14.88
N TRP A 32 0.51 6.18 -14.05
CA TRP A 32 1.23 5.54 -12.93
C TRP A 32 1.83 4.18 -13.28
N GLN A 33 1.63 3.68 -14.51
CA GLN A 33 2.11 2.37 -14.96
C GLN A 33 3.63 2.22 -14.88
N GLY A 34 4.38 3.32 -14.88
CA GLY A 34 5.84 3.33 -14.73
C GLY A 34 6.35 3.32 -13.29
N VAL A 35 5.48 3.55 -12.29
CA VAL A 35 5.87 3.64 -10.87
C VAL A 35 6.27 2.26 -10.36
N THR A 36 7.42 2.14 -9.67
CA THR A 36 7.94 0.86 -9.18
C THR A 36 6.89 0.08 -8.37
N ALA A 37 6.29 0.70 -7.34
CA ALA A 37 5.26 0.06 -6.53
C ALA A 37 4.06 -0.45 -7.35
N VAL A 38 3.64 0.29 -8.37
CA VAL A 38 2.50 -0.09 -9.23
C VAL A 38 2.86 -1.26 -10.14
N LYS A 39 4.07 -1.26 -10.71
CA LYS A 39 4.57 -2.35 -11.55
C LYS A 39 4.66 -3.68 -10.79
N ASN A 40 5.09 -3.60 -9.53
CA ASN A 40 5.29 -4.77 -8.69
C ASN A 40 4.00 -5.19 -7.95
N GLY A 41 3.00 -4.32 -7.86
CA GLY A 41 1.82 -4.54 -7.03
C GLY A 41 2.09 -4.38 -5.54
N ASP A 42 3.17 -3.69 -5.16
CA ASP A 42 3.58 -3.44 -3.78
C ASP A 42 2.74 -2.30 -3.18
N ILE A 43 1.45 -2.58 -3.01
CA ILE A 43 0.43 -1.65 -2.51
C ILE A 43 -0.25 -2.27 -1.29
N LEU A 44 -0.13 -1.61 -0.14
CA LEU A 44 -0.81 -1.97 1.09
C LEU A 44 -1.98 -1.01 1.35
N ASN A 45 -3.18 -1.57 1.49
CA ASN A 45 -4.34 -0.84 2.02
C ASN A 45 -4.65 -1.31 3.44
N LEU A 46 -4.70 -0.36 4.37
CA LEU A 46 -5.12 -0.60 5.75
C LEU A 46 -6.49 0.06 5.99
N GLN A 47 -7.38 -0.66 6.65
CA GLN A 47 -8.78 -0.25 6.78
C GLN A 47 -8.93 0.93 7.76
N THR A 48 -9.75 1.91 7.36
CA THR A 48 -10.22 3.01 8.21
C THR A 48 -9.11 3.97 8.67
N ASN A 49 -8.49 3.70 9.83
CA ASN A 49 -7.67 4.66 10.57
C ASN A 49 -6.48 4.02 11.27
N GLU A 50 -6.12 2.80 10.87
CA GLU A 50 -5.08 1.97 11.50
C GLU A 50 -3.70 2.64 11.51
N LEU A 51 -3.42 3.56 10.58
CA LEU A 51 -2.17 4.32 10.53
C LEU A 51 -2.33 5.85 10.66
N SER A 52 -3.55 6.38 10.72
CA SER A 52 -3.78 7.84 10.75
C SER A 52 -4.25 8.39 12.08
N ARG A 53 -4.80 7.54 12.97
CA ARG A 53 -5.27 7.97 14.29
C ARG A 53 -4.43 7.36 15.40
N PRO A 54 -3.90 8.19 16.31
CA PRO A 54 -3.36 7.69 17.58
C PRO A 54 -4.45 6.93 18.33
N GLY A 55 -4.22 5.65 18.62
CA GLY A 55 -5.18 4.77 19.26
C GLY A 55 -4.68 3.34 19.37
N PRO A 56 -5.44 2.44 20.02
CA PRO A 56 -5.00 1.06 20.27
C PRO A 56 -4.67 0.29 18.97
N ARG A 57 -5.39 0.58 17.88
CA ARG A 57 -5.19 -0.04 16.56
C ARG A 57 -3.92 0.43 15.84
N LEU A 58 -3.22 1.46 16.35
CA LEU A 58 -1.97 1.92 15.73
C LEU A 58 -0.88 0.85 15.80
N ALA A 59 -0.85 0.05 16.86
CA ALA A 59 0.08 -1.06 16.98
C ALA A 59 -0.20 -2.14 15.92
N ASP A 60 -1.47 -2.47 15.67
CA ASP A 60 -1.87 -3.42 14.63
C ASP A 60 -1.51 -2.91 13.23
N GLY A 61 -1.79 -1.63 12.96
CA GLY A 61 -1.42 -0.99 11.70
C GLY A 61 0.09 -0.96 11.48
N ALA A 62 0.86 -0.64 12.52
CA ALA A 62 2.33 -0.67 12.47
C ALA A 62 2.86 -2.09 12.21
N LYS A 63 2.26 -3.11 12.84
CA LYS A 63 2.62 -4.51 12.60
C LYS A 63 2.32 -4.91 11.15
N ALA A 64 1.13 -4.59 10.65
CA ALA A 64 0.74 -4.90 9.27
C ALA A 64 1.67 -4.21 8.24
N LEU A 65 2.05 -2.95 8.50
CA LEU A 65 3.05 -2.25 7.69
C LEU A 65 4.41 -2.96 7.73
N PHE A 66 4.87 -3.36 8.92
CA PHE A 66 6.14 -4.07 9.07
C PHE A 66 6.13 -5.41 8.32
N ASP A 67 5.09 -6.22 8.52
CA ASP A 67 4.97 -7.53 7.87
C ASP A 67 4.99 -7.39 6.33
N PHE A 68 4.25 -6.40 5.80
CA PHE A 68 4.23 -6.09 4.38
C PHE A 68 5.60 -5.66 3.84
N VAL A 69 6.27 -4.72 4.51
CA VAL A 69 7.61 -4.27 4.10
C VAL A 69 8.60 -5.43 4.12
N LEU A 70 8.55 -6.27 5.16
CA LEU A 70 9.42 -7.43 5.28
C LEU A 70 9.21 -8.42 4.13
N GLU A 71 7.96 -8.67 3.75
CA GLU A 71 7.63 -9.53 2.61
C GLU A 71 8.21 -8.98 1.30
N VAL A 72 8.02 -7.69 1.02
CA VAL A 72 8.54 -7.05 -0.21
C VAL A 72 10.06 -7.10 -0.26
N VAL A 73 10.74 -6.73 0.84
CA VAL A 73 12.22 -6.78 0.92
C VAL A 73 12.73 -8.22 0.75
N THR A 74 12.05 -9.20 1.34
CA THR A 74 12.44 -10.61 1.20
C THR A 74 12.30 -11.10 -0.23
N LYS A 75 11.23 -10.73 -0.93
CA LYS A 75 11.05 -11.06 -2.36
C LYS A 75 12.12 -10.41 -3.22
N ALA A 76 12.43 -9.13 -2.99
CA ALA A 76 13.46 -8.42 -3.73
C ALA A 76 14.86 -9.04 -3.57
N ASN A 77 15.18 -9.53 -2.37
CA ASN A 77 16.48 -10.18 -2.09
C ASN A 77 16.59 -11.61 -2.64
N ALA A 78 15.47 -12.23 -3.04
CA ALA A 78 15.43 -13.59 -3.57
C ALA A 78 15.46 -13.65 -5.12
N ALA A 79 15.38 -12.49 -5.80
CA ALA A 79 15.41 -12.32 -7.24
C ALA A 79 16.82 -11.92 -7.73
#